data_AF-A0A5C3PBZ3-F1
#
_entry.id   AF-A0A5C3PBZ3-F1
#
_cell.length_a   1.000
_cell.length_b   1.000
_cell.length_c   1.000
_cell.angle_alpha   90.00
_cell.angle_beta   90.00
_cell.angle_gamma   90.00
#
_symmetry.space_group_name_H-M   'P 1'
#
loop_
_entity.id
_entity.type
_entity.pdbx_description
1 polymer ?
#
loop_
_entity_poly.entity_id
_entity_poly.type
_entity_poly.pdbx_seq_one_letter_code
_entity_poly.pdbx_strand_id
1 'polypeptide(L)'
;MSITNPTQLVEEFKKSGEFDRLRRELLKEFRQSEGVAAFLARVDEIAKEKLASDPKLQYMPEANISREVMQELDRYPIVERAVQDVGRLKDPTFVAGMKESMRKILQEDRKASGQATTNGNAANKGTQGQNGNDSDSDGSDESMDMDIEEYSSD
;
A
#
# COMPACT_ATOMS: atom_id res chain seq x y z
N MET A 1 9.27 5.42 -14.38
CA MET A 1 10.25 4.32 -14.27
C MET A 1 9.68 3.18 -15.07
N SER A 2 10.39 2.66 -16.07
CA SER A 2 9.87 1.56 -16.88
C SER A 2 9.81 0.26 -16.08
N ILE A 3 8.70 -0.47 -16.20
CA ILE A 3 8.51 -1.76 -15.52
C ILE A 3 9.30 -2.82 -16.28
N THR A 4 10.36 -3.31 -15.67
CA THR A 4 11.31 -4.27 -16.25
C THR A 4 11.35 -5.61 -15.52
N ASN A 5 10.83 -5.67 -14.30
CA ASN A 5 10.79 -6.89 -13.51
C ASN A 5 9.44 -7.06 -12.77
N PRO A 6 9.10 -8.28 -12.32
CA PRO A 6 7.85 -8.55 -11.63
C PRO A 6 7.64 -7.74 -10.35
N THR A 7 8.72 -7.44 -9.61
CA THR A 7 8.64 -6.66 -8.36
C THR A 7 8.15 -5.24 -8.63
N GLN A 8 8.68 -4.59 -9.68
CA GLN A 8 8.24 -3.27 -10.12
C GLN A 8 6.78 -3.26 -10.55
N LEU A 9 6.30 -4.32 -11.21
CA LEU A 9 4.88 -4.44 -11.57
C LEU A 9 4.00 -4.50 -10.32
N VAL A 10 4.41 -5.23 -9.29
CA VAL A 10 3.67 -5.30 -8.01
C VAL A 10 3.68 -3.95 -7.29
N GLU A 11 4.79 -3.22 -7.31
CA GLU A 11 4.88 -1.89 -6.73
C GLU A 11 3.94 -0.91 -7.43
N GLU A 12 3.96 -0.86 -8.77
CA GLU A 12 3.04 -0.01 -9.55
C GLU A 12 1.58 -0.46 -9.37
N PHE A 13 1.33 -1.75 -9.25
CA PHE A 13 0.02 -2.29 -8.91
C PHE A 13 -0.48 -1.81 -7.55
N LYS A 14 0.40 -1.78 -6.54
CA LYS A 14 0.07 -1.21 -5.22
C LYS A 14 -0.18 0.29 -5.30
N LYS A 15 0.65 1.05 -6.05
CA LYS A 15 0.49 2.51 -6.23
C LYS A 15 -0.80 2.87 -6.98
N SER A 16 -1.25 2.03 -7.88
CA SER A 16 -2.49 2.25 -8.65
C SER A 16 -3.77 2.21 -7.81
N GLY A 17 -3.71 1.71 -6.56
CA GLY A 17 -4.87 1.54 -5.69
C GLY A 17 -5.71 0.29 -6.00
N GLU A 18 -5.38 -0.47 -7.05
CA GLU A 18 -6.05 -1.75 -7.37
C GLU A 18 -5.85 -2.77 -6.24
N PHE A 19 -4.69 -2.77 -5.57
CA PHE A 19 -4.48 -3.61 -4.40
C PHE A 19 -5.48 -3.33 -3.27
N ASP A 20 -5.70 -2.04 -2.95
CA ASP A 20 -6.66 -1.66 -1.91
C ASP A 20 -8.11 -1.92 -2.33
N ARG A 21 -8.41 -1.78 -3.63
CA ARG A 21 -9.70 -2.17 -4.20
C ARG A 21 -9.94 -3.68 -4.00
N LEU A 22 -9.00 -4.53 -4.38
CA LEU A 22 -9.10 -5.99 -4.19
C LEU A 22 -9.24 -6.35 -2.72
N ARG A 23 -8.45 -5.73 -1.84
CA ARG A 23 -8.55 -5.95 -0.39
C ARG A 23 -9.94 -5.64 0.14
N ARG A 24 -10.54 -4.52 -0.27
CA ARG A 24 -11.90 -4.12 0.13
C ARG A 24 -12.96 -5.08 -0.42
N GLU A 25 -12.82 -5.49 -1.67
CA GLU A 25 -13.74 -6.43 -2.31
C GLU A 25 -13.71 -7.80 -1.62
N LEU A 26 -12.51 -8.35 -1.39
CA LEU A 26 -12.33 -9.60 -0.66
C LEU A 26 -12.87 -9.53 0.77
N LEU A 27 -12.62 -8.41 1.48
CA LEU A 27 -13.16 -8.23 2.82
C LEU A 27 -14.69 -8.15 2.82
N LYS A 28 -15.28 -7.46 1.83
CA LYS A 28 -16.73 -7.34 1.68
C LYS A 28 -17.36 -8.71 1.43
N GLU A 29 -16.81 -9.48 0.49
CA GLU A 29 -17.30 -10.81 0.16
C GLU A 29 -17.14 -11.77 1.34
N PHE A 30 -15.98 -11.75 2.01
CA PHE A 30 -15.78 -12.53 3.23
C PHE A 30 -16.87 -12.23 4.25
N ARG A 31 -17.12 -10.96 4.56
CA ARG A 31 -18.18 -10.52 5.50
C ARG A 31 -19.59 -10.99 5.13
N GLN A 32 -19.86 -11.19 3.84
CA GLN A 32 -21.14 -11.67 3.33
C GLN A 32 -21.21 -13.20 3.19
N SER A 33 -20.08 -13.88 3.34
CA SER A 33 -19.99 -15.34 3.24
C SER A 33 -20.37 -16.03 4.55
N GLU A 34 -20.77 -17.30 4.44
CA GLU A 34 -20.97 -18.18 5.61
C GLU A 34 -19.68 -18.45 6.38
N GLY A 35 -18.51 -18.20 5.76
CA GLY A 35 -17.18 -18.38 6.37
C GLY A 35 -16.93 -17.49 7.58
N VAL A 36 -17.63 -16.35 7.71
CA VAL A 36 -17.50 -15.46 8.89
C VAL A 36 -18.02 -16.12 10.15
N ALA A 37 -19.12 -16.87 10.06
CA ALA A 37 -19.67 -17.55 11.23
C ALA A 37 -18.71 -18.62 11.74
N ALA A 38 -18.13 -19.41 10.83
CA ALA A 38 -17.11 -20.41 11.16
C ALA A 38 -15.82 -19.77 11.73
N PHE A 39 -15.38 -18.64 11.15
CA PHE A 39 -14.24 -17.87 11.64
C PHE A 39 -14.47 -17.36 13.07
N LEU A 40 -15.62 -16.73 13.33
CA LEU A 40 -15.98 -16.21 14.66
C LEU A 40 -16.12 -17.33 15.69
N ALA A 41 -16.73 -18.45 15.33
CA ALA A 41 -16.82 -19.62 16.21
C ALA A 41 -15.42 -20.12 16.60
N ARG A 42 -14.47 -20.14 15.66
CA ARG A 42 -13.10 -20.54 15.95
C ARG A 42 -12.35 -19.54 16.84
N VAL A 43 -12.55 -18.25 16.62
CA VAL A 43 -12.00 -17.20 17.49
C VAL A 43 -12.53 -17.34 18.92
N ASP A 44 -13.84 -17.56 19.07
CA ASP A 44 -14.49 -17.75 20.36
C ASP A 44 -14.00 -19.01 21.09
N GLU A 45 -13.81 -20.12 20.37
CA GLU A 45 -13.20 -21.34 20.93
C GLU A 45 -11.81 -21.08 21.49
N ILE A 46 -10.93 -20.45 20.70
CA ILE A 46 -9.54 -20.17 21.11
C ILE A 46 -9.51 -19.22 22.31
N ALA A 47 -10.35 -18.18 22.30
CA ALA A 47 -10.45 -17.24 23.40
C ALA A 47 -10.91 -17.92 24.70
N LYS A 48 -11.93 -18.79 24.62
CA LYS A 48 -12.42 -19.58 25.77
C LYS A 48 -11.35 -20.53 26.29
N GLU A 49 -10.65 -21.22 25.40
CA GLU A 49 -9.55 -22.12 25.77
C GLU A 49 -8.42 -21.37 26.47
N LYS A 50 -8.05 -20.18 25.98
CA LYS A 50 -7.04 -19.31 26.60
C LYS A 50 -7.45 -18.84 28.00
N LEU A 51 -8.70 -18.40 28.17
CA LEU A 51 -9.24 -17.95 29.44
C LEU A 51 -9.41 -19.08 30.46
N ALA A 52 -9.69 -20.30 29.99
CA ALA A 52 -9.79 -21.50 30.84
C ALA A 52 -8.41 -22.04 31.25
N SER A 53 -7.43 -21.97 30.36
CA SER A 53 -6.07 -22.48 30.59
C SER A 53 -5.20 -21.55 31.46
N ASP A 54 -5.45 -20.24 31.43
CA ASP A 54 -4.76 -19.28 32.30
C ASP A 54 -5.74 -18.50 33.20
N PRO A 55 -6.02 -19.01 34.42
CA PRO A 55 -6.88 -18.35 35.39
C PRO A 55 -6.35 -16.97 35.83
N LYS A 56 -5.05 -16.67 35.64
CA LYS A 56 -4.47 -15.38 36.03
C LYS A 56 -5.00 -14.24 35.17
N LEU A 57 -5.40 -14.54 33.93
CA LEU A 57 -6.00 -13.56 33.03
C LEU A 57 -7.28 -12.96 33.61
N GLN A 58 -8.05 -13.71 34.40
CA GLN A 58 -9.31 -13.23 34.98
C GLN A 58 -9.11 -12.09 36.00
N TYR A 59 -7.89 -11.94 36.52
CA TYR A 59 -7.54 -10.90 37.48
C TYR A 59 -6.78 -9.73 36.83
N MET A 60 -6.54 -9.79 35.52
CA MET A 60 -5.88 -8.72 34.78
C MET A 60 -6.88 -7.68 34.28
N PRO A 61 -6.41 -6.45 34.00
CA PRO A 61 -7.21 -5.47 33.28
C PRO A 61 -7.62 -5.99 31.90
N GLU A 62 -8.82 -5.61 31.44
CA GLU A 62 -9.41 -6.03 30.17
C GLU A 62 -8.48 -5.81 28.96
N ALA A 63 -7.73 -4.71 28.94
CA ALA A 63 -6.76 -4.42 27.89
C ALA A 63 -5.64 -5.48 27.79
N ASN A 64 -5.19 -6.01 28.94
CA ASN A 64 -4.16 -7.05 28.98
C ASN A 64 -4.75 -8.42 28.58
N ILE A 65 -5.97 -8.73 29.02
CA ILE A 65 -6.68 -9.94 28.59
C ILE A 65 -6.83 -9.95 27.07
N SER A 66 -7.33 -8.84 26.50
CA SER A 66 -7.53 -8.69 25.06
C SER A 66 -6.23 -8.87 24.29
N ARG A 67 -5.12 -8.31 24.80
CA ARG A 67 -3.79 -8.47 24.20
C ARG A 67 -3.33 -9.93 24.21
N GLU A 68 -3.48 -10.63 25.33
CA GLU A 68 -3.07 -12.04 25.46
C GLU A 68 -3.91 -12.96 24.58
N VAL A 69 -5.23 -12.72 24.49
CA VAL A 69 -6.11 -13.46 23.58
C VAL A 69 -5.73 -13.19 22.11
N MET A 70 -5.47 -11.94 21.73
CA MET A 70 -5.02 -11.60 20.37
C MET A 70 -3.69 -12.28 20.02
N GLN A 71 -2.72 -12.29 20.94
CA GLN A 71 -1.45 -13.00 20.74
C GLN A 71 -1.64 -14.50 20.58
N GLU A 72 -2.61 -15.10 21.28
CA GLU A 72 -2.93 -16.51 21.12
C GLU A 72 -3.60 -16.78 19.76
N LEU A 73 -4.52 -15.91 19.33
CA LEU A 73 -5.17 -16.01 18.02
C LEU A 73 -4.14 -15.96 16.88
N ASP A 74 -3.11 -15.10 16.99
CA ASP A 74 -2.04 -14.97 16.00
C ASP A 74 -1.18 -16.25 15.85
N ARG A 75 -1.21 -17.17 16.83
CA ARG A 75 -0.50 -18.46 16.73
C ARG A 75 -1.20 -19.45 15.81
N TYR A 76 -2.49 -19.23 15.54
CA TYR A 76 -3.27 -20.09 14.67
C TYR A 76 -3.47 -19.41 13.30
N PRO A 77 -3.33 -20.14 12.19
CA PRO A 77 -3.57 -19.59 10.84
C PRO A 77 -5.08 -19.49 10.54
N ILE A 78 -5.85 -18.89 11.44
CA ILE A 78 -7.31 -18.81 11.37
C ILE A 78 -7.77 -17.90 10.23
N VAL A 79 -7.03 -16.81 9.97
CA VAL A 79 -7.34 -15.86 8.90
C VAL A 79 -7.04 -16.50 7.55
N GLU A 80 -5.88 -17.14 7.40
CA GLU A 80 -5.47 -17.80 6.14
C GLU A 80 -6.45 -18.90 5.75
N ARG A 81 -6.88 -19.71 6.73
CA ARG A 81 -7.90 -20.75 6.50
C ARG A 81 -9.23 -20.14 6.07
N ALA A 82 -9.71 -19.13 6.81
CA ALA A 82 -10.97 -18.47 6.51
C ALA A 82 -10.96 -17.85 5.09
N VAL A 83 -9.83 -17.26 4.66
CA VAL A 83 -9.67 -16.69 3.31
C VAL A 83 -9.61 -17.77 2.24
N GLN A 84 -8.97 -18.93 2.50
CA GLN A 84 -8.96 -20.05 1.57
C GLN A 84 -10.36 -20.62 1.30
N ASP A 85 -11.22 -20.61 2.32
CA ASP A 85 -12.59 -21.12 2.24
C ASP A 85 -13.52 -20.23 1.41
N VAL A 86 -13.26 -18.92 1.31
CA VAL A 86 -14.05 -18.00 0.46
C VAL A 86 -13.98 -18.39 -1.02
N GLY A 87 -12.93 -19.10 -1.45
CA GLY A 87 -12.80 -19.62 -2.81
C GLY A 87 -12.71 -18.56 -3.92
N ARG A 88 -12.81 -17.26 -3.61
CA ARG A 88 -12.83 -16.18 -4.61
C ARG A 88 -11.58 -16.11 -5.48
N LEU A 89 -10.42 -16.37 -4.88
CA LEU A 89 -9.16 -16.43 -5.61
C LEU A 89 -9.10 -17.60 -6.63
N LYS A 90 -10.03 -18.56 -6.55
CA LYS A 90 -10.20 -19.65 -7.52
C LYS A 90 -11.17 -19.28 -8.65
N ASP A 91 -11.92 -18.18 -8.55
CA ASP A 91 -12.82 -17.72 -9.61
C ASP A 91 -12.01 -17.20 -10.82
N PRO A 92 -12.12 -17.84 -11.99
CA PRO A 92 -11.43 -17.40 -13.20
C PRO A 92 -11.75 -15.96 -13.60
N THR A 93 -12.97 -15.48 -13.30
CA THR A 93 -13.42 -14.12 -13.63
C THR A 93 -12.68 -13.08 -12.81
N PHE A 94 -12.53 -13.35 -11.51
CA PHE A 94 -11.78 -12.50 -10.58
C PHE A 94 -10.30 -12.42 -10.99
N VAL A 95 -9.70 -13.58 -11.31
CA VAL A 95 -8.30 -13.65 -11.79
C VAL A 95 -8.13 -12.93 -13.13
N ALA A 96 -9.11 -13.03 -14.04
CA ALA A 96 -9.09 -12.31 -15.31
C ALA A 96 -9.12 -10.79 -15.09
N GLY A 97 -9.96 -10.30 -14.17
CA GLY A 97 -10.02 -8.88 -13.80
C GLY A 97 -8.68 -8.35 -13.26
N MET A 98 -8.02 -9.12 -12.40
CA MET A 98 -6.67 -8.79 -11.91
C MET A 98 -5.62 -8.76 -13.03
N LYS A 99 -5.66 -9.73 -13.95
CA LYS A 99 -4.74 -9.76 -15.08
C LYS A 99 -4.94 -8.57 -16.00
N GLU A 100 -6.19 -8.14 -16.20
CA GLU A 100 -6.51 -6.98 -17.03
C GLU A 100 -5.98 -5.69 -16.41
N SER A 101 -6.15 -5.48 -15.10
CA SER A 101 -5.60 -4.30 -14.44
C SER A 101 -4.07 -4.27 -14.47
N MET A 102 -3.40 -5.40 -14.27
CA MET A 102 -1.94 -5.50 -14.46
C MET A 102 -1.52 -5.19 -15.91
N ARG A 103 -2.29 -5.67 -16.89
CA ARG A 103 -2.04 -5.40 -18.31
C ARG A 103 -2.16 -3.91 -18.63
N LYS A 104 -3.18 -3.24 -18.06
CA LYS A 104 -3.40 -1.81 -18.21
C LYS A 104 -2.22 -0.99 -17.67
N ILE A 105 -1.72 -1.32 -16.48
CA ILE A 105 -0.53 -0.67 -15.88
C ILE A 105 0.70 -0.82 -16.79
N LEU A 106 0.94 -2.03 -17.33
CA LEU A 106 2.06 -2.26 -18.26
C LEU A 106 1.91 -1.47 -19.56
N GLN A 107 0.69 -1.30 -20.07
CA GLN A 107 0.44 -0.51 -21.27
C GLN A 107 0.63 0.99 -21.03
N GLU A 108 0.17 1.49 -19.89
CA GLU A 108 0.34 2.89 -19.49
C GLU A 108 1.82 3.24 -19.31
N ASP A 109 2.60 2.38 -18.66
CA ASP A 109 4.05 2.54 -18.52
C ASP A 109 4.78 2.55 -19.89
N ARG A 110 4.41 1.64 -20.79
CA ARG A 110 4.98 1.61 -22.16
C ARG A 110 4.62 2.84 -22.98
N LYS A 111 3.39 3.36 -22.85
CA LYS A 111 2.96 4.60 -23.53
C LYS A 111 3.70 5.82 -22.99
N ALA A 112 3.86 5.92 -21.67
CA ALA A 112 4.63 6.99 -21.03
C ALA A 112 6.12 6.95 -21.44
N SER A 113 6.69 5.74 -21.58
CA SER A 113 8.06 5.55 -22.04
C SER A 113 8.24 5.90 -23.54
N GLY A 114 7.23 5.66 -24.38
CA GLY A 114 7.26 5.96 -25.82
C GLY A 114 7.01 7.43 -26.18
N GLN A 115 6.35 8.21 -25.31
CA GLN A 115 6.13 9.66 -25.54
C GLN A 115 7.38 10.51 -25.25
N ALA A 116 8.34 10.01 -24.48
CA ALA A 116 9.58 10.74 -24.20
C ALA A 116 10.53 10.84 -25.41
N THR A 117 10.31 10.05 -26.48
CA THR A 117 11.24 9.96 -27.62
C THR A 117 10.82 10.76 -28.86
N THR A 118 9.65 11.42 -28.87
CA THR A 118 9.13 12.13 -30.06
C THR A 118 9.37 13.64 -30.10
N ASN A 119 9.99 14.26 -29.09
CA ASN A 119 10.23 15.71 -29.05
C ASN A 119 11.65 16.17 -29.45
N GLY A 120 12.45 15.32 -30.08
CA GLY A 120 13.82 15.64 -30.48
C GLY A 120 14.03 15.59 -31.99
N ASN A 121 13.46 16.50 -32.77
CA ASN A 121 14.08 16.96 -34.02
C ASN A 121 13.36 18.15 -34.66
N ALA A 122 13.85 19.36 -34.39
CA ALA A 122 13.80 20.46 -35.35
C ALA A 122 14.97 21.43 -35.13
N ALA A 123 15.65 21.72 -36.24
CA ALA A 123 16.58 22.83 -36.47
C ALA A 123 18.01 22.73 -35.91
N ASN A 124 18.83 21.93 -36.59
CA ASN A 124 20.22 22.28 -36.85
C ASN A 124 20.27 23.42 -37.89
N LYS A 125 20.76 24.60 -37.52
CA LYS A 125 21.37 25.57 -38.44
C LYS A 125 22.34 26.44 -37.63
N GLY A 126 23.63 26.20 -37.81
CA GLY A 126 24.69 26.97 -37.15
C GLY A 126 24.80 28.39 -37.68
N THR A 127 25.41 29.27 -36.88
CA THR A 127 26.39 30.28 -37.31
C THR A 127 27.07 30.90 -36.10
N GLN A 128 28.37 31.04 -36.25
CA GLN A 128 29.39 31.65 -35.39
C GLN A 128 29.20 33.19 -35.35
N GLY A 129 29.40 33.82 -34.19
CA GLY A 129 29.40 35.30 -34.07
C GLY A 129 29.62 35.81 -32.64
N GLN A 130 30.74 36.49 -32.42
CA GLN A 130 31.11 37.28 -31.23
C GLN A 130 30.11 38.42 -30.93
N ASN A 131 29.85 38.69 -29.64
CA ASN A 131 30.17 39.98 -28.99
C ASN A 131 29.68 39.99 -27.54
N GLY A 132 30.49 40.58 -26.66
CA GLY A 132 30.17 40.76 -25.25
C GLY A 132 29.15 41.87 -25.00
N ASN A 133 28.58 41.84 -23.80
CA ASN A 133 28.35 43.04 -22.99
C ASN A 133 27.98 42.62 -21.57
N ASP A 134 28.71 43.18 -20.62
CA ASP A 134 28.42 43.15 -19.19
C ASP A 134 27.05 43.77 -18.90
N SER A 135 26.37 43.28 -17.86
CA SER A 135 25.53 44.11 -16.98
C SER A 135 25.21 43.33 -15.71
N ASP A 136 25.73 43.86 -14.61
CA ASP A 136 25.42 43.53 -13.24
C ASP A 136 23.92 43.60 -12.93
N SER A 137 23.44 42.69 -12.08
CA SER A 137 22.36 42.99 -11.13
C SER A 137 22.42 42.03 -9.96
N ASP A 138 23.12 42.53 -8.95
CA ASP A 138 22.81 42.49 -7.52
C ASP A 138 21.36 42.13 -7.17
N GLY A 139 21.20 41.27 -6.17
CA GLY A 139 19.91 40.73 -5.73
C GLY A 139 20.09 39.74 -4.59
N SER A 140 20.47 40.26 -3.42
CA SER A 140 20.60 39.66 -2.10
C SER A 140 19.63 38.50 -1.76
N ASP A 141 20.20 37.34 -1.42
CA ASP A 141 19.55 36.25 -0.67
C ASP A 141 19.46 36.66 0.82
N GLU A 142 18.30 37.13 1.25
CA GLU A 142 17.96 37.26 2.67
C GLU A 142 17.54 35.90 3.23
N SER A 143 18.44 35.29 3.98
CA SER A 143 18.17 34.20 4.91
C SER A 143 17.29 34.70 6.06
N MET A 144 16.03 34.25 6.11
CA MET A 144 15.21 34.34 7.32
C MET A 144 15.21 32.99 8.04
N ASP A 145 16.05 32.92 9.08
CA ASP A 145 15.89 31.99 10.20
C ASP A 145 14.50 32.20 10.82
N MET A 146 13.73 31.12 10.92
CA MET A 146 12.56 31.04 11.80
C MET A 146 12.90 30.07 12.94
N ASP A 147 13.59 30.60 13.95
CA ASP A 147 13.59 29.98 15.27
C ASP A 147 12.24 30.25 15.93
N ILE A 148 11.47 29.18 16.12
CA ILE A 148 10.17 29.22 16.80
C ILE A 148 10.42 29.17 18.31
N GLU A 149 9.96 30.21 19.01
CA GLU A 149 10.02 30.32 20.45
C GLU A 149 9.18 29.25 21.17
N GLU A 150 9.80 28.64 22.17
CA GLU A 150 9.37 28.63 23.57
C GLU A 150 7.90 28.27 23.87
N TYR A 151 7.70 27.08 24.45
CA TYR A 151 6.62 26.83 25.39
C TYR A 151 7.21 26.32 26.70
N SER A 152 7.19 27.18 27.72
CA SER A 152 7.56 26.92 29.10
C SER A 152 6.74 25.81 29.75
N SER A 153 7.36 25.05 30.65
CA SER A 153 6.71 24.41 31.79
C SER A 153 7.73 24.22 32.91
N ASP A 154 7.64 25.06 33.94
CA ASP A 154 8.02 24.75 35.32
C ASP A 154 6.74 24.89 36.17
#